data_AF-A0A1H1W5S3-F1
#
_entry.id   AF-A0A1H1W5S3-F1
#
_cell.length_a   1.000
_cell.length_b   1.000
_cell.length_c   1.000
_cell.angle_alpha   90.00
_cell.angle_beta   90.00
_cell.angle_gamma   90.00
#
_symmetry.space_group_name_H-M   'P 1'
#
loop_
_entity.id
_entity.type
_entity.pdbx_description
1 polymer ?
#
loop_
_entity_poly.entity_id
_entity_poly.type
_entity_poly.pdbx_seq_one_letter_code
_entity_poly.pdbx_strand_id
1 'polypeptide(L)'
;MSDWDDGTEPPKPTIGKLVEQLTEQTTRLIKAEIALAKHELTTKATNAGIGIALFVVAGVLALYALGWLLFSAYAGLAVAMPEWLAALVLGVVLLLIIAVLALVGKTRLQKGLPPKPEAAMASVQEDIAAVKGGDAKTARPTDEADTEDGLTATARTEKKVDDK
;
A
#
# COMPACT_ATOMS: atom_id res chain seq x y z
N MET A 1 -45.62 40.98 46.35
CA MET A 1 -45.17 39.58 46.25
C MET A 1 -43.76 39.65 45.70
N SER A 2 -42.76 39.61 46.58
CA SER A 2 -41.35 39.92 46.34
C SER A 2 -40.54 38.66 46.60
N ASP A 3 -40.10 38.04 45.51
CA ASP A 3 -39.43 36.75 45.41
C ASP A 3 -39.07 36.64 43.92
N TRP A 4 -37.85 36.51 43.40
CA TRP A 4 -36.57 36.09 43.93
C TRP A 4 -35.48 36.69 43.03
N ASP A 5 -34.58 37.47 43.61
CA ASP A 5 -33.23 37.67 43.09
C ASP A 5 -32.33 37.16 44.21
N ASP A 6 -32.17 35.84 44.28
CA ASP A 6 -31.15 35.25 45.12
C ASP A 6 -29.83 35.49 44.38
N GLY A 7 -28.98 36.37 44.92
CA GLY A 7 -27.68 36.76 44.35
C GLY A 7 -26.65 35.63 44.24
N THR A 8 -27.07 34.42 43.88
CA THR A 8 -26.25 33.29 43.53
C THR A 8 -25.80 33.47 42.08
N GLU A 9 -24.76 34.29 41.87
CA GLU A 9 -24.04 34.22 40.59
C GLU A 9 -23.69 32.74 40.35
N PRO A 10 -24.09 32.15 39.20
CA PRO A 10 -23.76 30.77 38.91
C PRO A 10 -22.24 30.62 39.06
N PRO A 11 -21.75 29.64 39.84
CA PRO A 11 -20.35 29.54 40.19
C PRO A 11 -19.51 29.58 38.91
N LYS A 12 -18.65 30.60 38.80
CA LYS A 12 -17.80 30.82 37.62
C LYS A 12 -17.07 29.51 37.31
N PRO A 13 -17.10 29.03 36.04
CA PRO A 13 -16.46 27.77 35.69
C PRO A 13 -15.02 27.80 36.17
N THR A 14 -14.65 26.86 37.02
CA THR A 14 -13.27 26.73 37.45
C THR A 14 -12.41 26.38 36.24
N ILE A 15 -11.13 26.76 36.24
CA ILE A 15 -10.21 26.46 35.13
C ILE A 15 -10.19 24.95 34.83
N GLY A 16 -10.37 24.09 35.85
CA GLY A 16 -10.52 22.65 35.66
C GLY A 16 -11.72 22.26 34.78
N LYS A 17 -12.89 22.89 34.96
CA LYS A 17 -14.09 22.64 34.14
C LYS A 17 -13.92 23.07 32.68
N LEU A 18 -13.19 24.17 32.42
CA LEU A 18 -12.90 24.63 31.06
C LEU A 18 -11.96 23.65 30.34
N VAL A 19 -10.88 23.22 31.02
CA VAL A 19 -9.95 22.22 30.47
C VAL A 19 -10.68 20.91 30.18
N GLU A 20 -11.52 20.43 31.09
CA GLU A 20 -12.36 19.25 30.89
C GLU A 20 -13.24 19.37 29.63
N GLN A 21 -13.92 20.50 29.44
CA GLN A 21 -14.77 20.74 28.27
C GLN A 21 -13.99 20.81 26.96
N LEU A 22 -12.82 21.45 26.94
CA LEU A 22 -11.93 21.52 25.77
C LEU A 22 -11.40 20.13 25.38
N THR A 23 -10.98 19.33 26.36
CA THR A 23 -10.56 17.94 26.13
C THR A 23 -11.70 17.09 25.59
N GLU A 24 -12.91 17.26 26.13
CA GLU A 24 -14.09 16.54 25.70
C GLU A 24 -14.53 16.94 24.28
N GLN A 25 -14.46 18.23 23.93
CA GLN A 25 -14.73 18.73 22.58
C GLN A 25 -13.70 18.23 21.57
N THR A 26 -12.42 18.26 21.93
CA THR A 26 -11.34 17.74 21.07
C THR A 26 -11.53 16.24 20.83
N THR A 27 -11.89 15.48 21.87
CA THR A 27 -12.20 14.05 21.77
C THR A 27 -13.42 13.79 20.87
N ARG A 28 -14.46 14.62 20.96
CA ARG A 28 -15.64 14.54 20.08
C ARG A 28 -15.31 14.83 18.62
N LEU A 29 -14.48 15.85 18.34
CA LEU A 29 -14.07 16.19 16.98
C LEU A 29 -13.27 15.06 16.34
N ILE A 30 -12.29 14.50 17.06
CA ILE A 30 -11.49 13.36 16.58
C ILE A 30 -12.39 12.17 16.25
N LYS A 31 -13.35 11.83 17.13
CA LYS A 31 -14.31 10.76 16.87
C LYS A 31 -15.19 11.04 15.65
N ALA A 32 -15.60 12.29 15.44
CA ALA A 32 -16.40 12.70 14.29
C ALA A 32 -15.61 12.61 12.98
N GLU A 33 -14.35 13.04 12.96
CA GLU A 33 -13.47 12.96 11.78
C GLU A 33 -13.22 11.49 11.40
N ILE A 34 -13.00 10.62 12.38
CA ILE A 34 -12.87 9.16 12.16
C ILE A 34 -14.18 8.58 11.59
N ALA A 35 -15.33 8.98 12.13
CA ALA A 35 -16.62 8.51 11.63
C ALA A 35 -16.88 8.97 10.19
N LEU A 36 -16.53 10.21 9.86
CA LEU A 36 -16.64 10.77 8.52
C LEU A 36 -15.68 10.07 7.56
N ALA A 37 -14.41 9.93 7.93
CA ALA A 37 -13.42 9.21 7.16
C ALA A 37 -13.85 7.76 6.91
N LYS A 38 -14.38 7.08 7.94
CA LYS A 38 -14.92 5.72 7.78
C LYS A 38 -16.07 5.67 6.79
N HIS A 39 -16.99 6.64 6.84
CA HIS A 39 -18.11 6.71 5.89
C HIS A 39 -17.64 6.95 4.45
N GLU A 40 -16.72 7.90 4.24
CA GLU A 40 -16.17 8.22 2.93
C GLU A 40 -15.34 7.05 2.37
N LEU A 41 -14.50 6.43 3.20
CA LEU A 41 -13.72 5.24 2.84
C LEU A 41 -14.63 4.06 2.50
N THR A 42 -15.70 3.82 3.27
CA THR A 42 -16.67 2.75 2.98
C THR A 42 -17.36 2.99 1.64
N THR A 43 -17.76 4.23 1.37
CA THR A 43 -18.41 4.60 0.10
C THR A 43 -17.45 4.42 -1.08
N LYS A 44 -16.21 4.92 -0.96
CA LYS A 44 -15.17 4.76 -1.99
C LYS A 44 -14.83 3.29 -2.21
N ALA A 45 -14.66 2.52 -1.14
CA ALA A 45 -14.35 1.10 -1.20
C ALA A 45 -15.48 0.29 -1.84
N THR A 46 -16.74 0.61 -1.52
CA THR A 46 -17.91 -0.04 -2.13
C THR A 46 -17.98 0.25 -3.62
N ASN A 47 -17.84 1.51 -4.02
CA ASN A 47 -17.88 1.89 -5.44
C ASN A 47 -16.71 1.27 -6.22
N ALA A 48 -15.51 1.27 -5.65
CA ALA A 48 -14.35 0.59 -6.24
C ALA A 48 -14.58 -0.92 -6.35
N GLY A 49 -15.14 -1.54 -5.31
CA GLY A 49 -15.46 -2.97 -5.27
C GLY A 49 -16.50 -3.37 -6.31
N ILE A 50 -17.58 -2.60 -6.46
CA ILE A 50 -18.59 -2.79 -7.52
C ILE A 50 -17.94 -2.62 -8.89
N GLY A 51 -17.11 -1.58 -9.08
CA GLY A 51 -16.38 -1.37 -10.32
C GLY A 51 -15.50 -2.56 -10.70
N ILE A 52 -14.70 -3.07 -9.77
CA ILE A 52 -13.85 -4.26 -9.97
C ILE A 52 -14.71 -5.48 -10.30
N ALA A 53 -15.80 -5.72 -9.56
CA ALA A 53 -16.71 -6.84 -9.81
C ALA A 53 -17.32 -6.78 -11.22
N LEU A 54 -17.80 -5.60 -11.63
CA LEU A 54 -18.33 -5.37 -12.98
C LEU A 54 -17.26 -5.61 -14.05
N PHE A 55 -16.02 -5.15 -13.85
CA PHE A 55 -14.92 -5.39 -14.78
C PHE A 55 -14.53 -6.87 -14.88
N VAL A 56 -14.58 -7.62 -13.77
CA VAL A 56 -14.35 -9.07 -13.79
C VAL A 56 -15.43 -9.76 -14.63
N VAL A 57 -16.71 -9.47 -14.37
CA VAL A 57 -17.83 -10.06 -15.14
C VAL A 57 -17.73 -9.66 -16.61
N ALA A 58 -17.50 -8.38 -16.91
CA ALA A 58 -17.32 -7.90 -18.27
C ALA A 58 -16.13 -8.58 -18.96
N GLY A 59 -15.01 -8.78 -18.27
CA GLY A 59 -13.85 -9.50 -18.78
C GLY A 59 -14.17 -10.95 -19.15
N VAL A 60 -14.87 -11.68 -18.29
CA VAL A 60 -15.30 -13.06 -18.57
C VAL A 60 -16.25 -13.12 -19.78
N LEU A 61 -17.24 -12.22 -19.83
CA LEU A 61 -18.16 -12.13 -20.96
C LEU A 61 -17.45 -11.75 -22.26
N ALA A 62 -16.48 -10.83 -22.20
CA ALA A 62 -15.67 -10.44 -23.35
C ALA A 62 -14.84 -11.62 -23.89
N LEU A 63 -14.27 -12.45 -23.01
CA LEU A 63 -13.56 -13.68 -23.42
C LEU A 63 -14.50 -14.68 -24.11
N TYR A 64 -15.70 -14.90 -23.57
CA TYR A 64 -16.71 -15.75 -24.19
C TYR A 64 -17.15 -15.21 -25.57
N ALA A 65 -17.43 -13.90 -25.65
CA ALA A 65 -17.81 -13.25 -26.89
C ALA A 65 -16.70 -13.34 -27.95
N LEU A 66 -15.44 -13.13 -27.55
CA LEU A 66 -14.29 -13.29 -28.43
C LEU A 66 -14.18 -14.73 -28.96
N GLY A 67 -14.37 -15.74 -28.10
CA GLY A 67 -14.39 -17.15 -28.52
C GLY A 67 -15.45 -17.43 -29.58
N TRP A 68 -16.67 -16.92 -29.38
CA TRP A 68 -17.76 -17.03 -30.37
C TRP A 68 -17.45 -16.31 -31.68
N LEU A 69 -16.84 -15.12 -31.63
CA LEU A 69 -16.45 -14.38 -32.83
C LEU A 69 -15.37 -15.13 -33.61
N LEU A 70 -14.36 -15.71 -32.95
CA LEU A 70 -13.33 -16.51 -33.60
C LEU A 70 -13.93 -17.78 -34.23
N PHE A 71 -14.83 -18.46 -33.51
CA PHE A 71 -15.54 -19.60 -34.07
C PHE A 71 -16.40 -19.21 -35.27
N SER A 72 -17.13 -18.10 -35.21
CA SER A 72 -17.93 -17.59 -36.32
C SER A 72 -17.07 -17.21 -37.53
N ALA A 73 -15.90 -16.61 -37.31
CA ALA A 73 -14.96 -16.29 -38.38
C ALA A 73 -14.41 -17.57 -39.03
N TYR A 74 -14.02 -18.55 -38.21
CA TYR A 74 -13.61 -19.87 -38.68
C TYR A 74 -14.70 -20.55 -39.51
N ALA A 75 -15.91 -20.64 -38.97
CA ALA A 75 -17.05 -21.27 -39.64
C ALA A 75 -17.40 -20.56 -40.95
N GLY A 76 -17.34 -19.22 -40.98
CA GLY A 76 -17.53 -18.43 -42.21
C GLY A 76 -16.48 -18.72 -43.27
N LEU A 77 -15.20 -18.83 -42.89
CA LEU A 77 -14.13 -19.23 -43.81
C LEU A 77 -14.32 -20.67 -44.30
N ALA A 78 -14.75 -21.58 -43.42
CA ALA A 78 -14.99 -22.98 -43.75
C ALA A 78 -16.10 -23.19 -44.80
N VAL A 79 -16.99 -22.22 -45.00
CA VAL A 79 -17.96 -22.24 -46.12
C VAL A 79 -17.28 -21.99 -47.47
N ALA A 80 -16.21 -21.20 -47.50
CA ALA A 80 -15.51 -20.83 -48.73
C ALA A 80 -14.35 -21.79 -49.08
N MET A 81 -13.81 -22.53 -48.11
CA MET A 81 -12.63 -23.39 -48.28
C MET A 81 -12.63 -24.57 -47.29
N PRO A 82 -11.80 -25.62 -47.50
CA PRO A 82 -11.69 -26.74 -46.57
C PRO A 82 -11.38 -26.31 -45.13
N GLU A 83 -11.99 -27.00 -44.17
CA GLU A 83 -11.89 -26.70 -42.73
C GLU A 83 -10.45 -26.56 -42.22
N TRP A 84 -9.53 -27.40 -42.70
CA TRP A 84 -8.12 -27.36 -42.29
C TRP A 84 -7.41 -26.09 -42.79
N LEU A 85 -7.74 -25.60 -43.99
CA LEU A 85 -7.20 -24.34 -44.51
C LEU A 85 -7.79 -23.14 -43.79
N ALA A 86 -9.10 -23.14 -43.53
CA ALA A 86 -9.76 -22.10 -42.75
C ALA A 86 -9.12 -21.93 -41.37
N ALA A 87 -8.84 -23.05 -40.69
CA ALA A 87 -8.15 -23.05 -39.39
C ALA A 87 -6.73 -22.47 -39.49
N LEU A 88 -5.96 -22.85 -40.51
CA LEU A 88 -4.60 -22.33 -40.72
C LEU A 88 -4.59 -20.83 -41.00
N VAL A 89 -5.47 -20.35 -41.89
CA VAL A 89 -5.56 -18.93 -42.23
C VAL A 89 -5.93 -18.10 -41.01
N LEU A 90 -6.98 -18.50 -40.28
CA LEU A 90 -7.38 -17.79 -39.07
C LEU A 90 -6.28 -17.82 -37.99
N GLY A 91 -5.60 -18.96 -37.84
CA GLY A 91 -4.48 -19.13 -36.91
C GLY A 91 -3.30 -18.20 -37.22
N VAL A 92 -2.92 -18.07 -38.50
CA VAL A 92 -1.85 -17.14 -38.92
C VAL A 92 -2.25 -15.69 -38.64
N VAL A 93 -3.48 -15.30 -38.96
CA VAL A 93 -3.99 -13.94 -38.67
C VAL A 93 -3.94 -13.64 -37.17
N LEU A 94 -4.38 -14.57 -36.32
CA LEU A 94 -4.31 -14.45 -34.86
C LEU A 94 -2.87 -14.31 -34.36
N LEU A 95 -1.94 -15.12 -34.88
CA LEU A 95 -0.53 -15.04 -34.49
C LEU A 95 0.09 -13.68 -34.82
N LEU A 96 -0.25 -13.09 -35.98
CA LEU A 96 0.19 -11.75 -36.34
C LEU A 96 -0.34 -10.69 -35.37
N ILE A 97 -1.63 -10.77 -35.01
CA ILE A 97 -2.24 -9.87 -34.03
C ILE A 97 -1.54 -10.01 -32.67
N ILE A 98 -1.33 -11.24 -32.19
CA ILE A 98 -0.64 -11.53 -30.92
C ILE A 98 0.77 -10.97 -30.94
N ALA A 99 1.53 -11.17 -32.02
CA ALA A 99 2.88 -10.65 -32.15
C ALA A 99 2.90 -9.11 -32.04
N VAL A 100 2.03 -8.41 -32.76
CA VAL A 100 1.93 -6.94 -32.70
C VAL A 100 1.55 -6.47 -31.30
N LEU A 101 0.53 -7.07 -30.67
CA LEU A 101 0.10 -6.72 -29.32
C LEU A 101 1.20 -6.98 -28.29
N ALA A 102 1.93 -8.09 -28.40
CA ALA A 102 3.05 -8.41 -27.52
C ALA A 102 4.20 -7.41 -27.67
N LEU A 103 4.54 -7.01 -28.90
CA LEU A 103 5.57 -6.00 -29.16
C LEU A 103 5.16 -4.64 -28.60
N VAL A 104 3.92 -4.20 -28.84
CA VAL A 104 3.41 -2.93 -28.31
C VAL A 104 3.36 -2.97 -26.79
N GLY A 105 2.84 -4.05 -26.19
CA GLY A 105 2.81 -4.23 -24.74
C GLY A 105 4.21 -4.17 -24.12
N LYS A 106 5.17 -4.89 -24.71
CA LYS A 106 6.58 -4.88 -24.28
C LYS A 106 7.17 -3.47 -24.33
N THR A 107 6.98 -2.74 -25.43
CA THR A 107 7.53 -1.38 -25.58
C THR A 107 6.87 -0.39 -24.62
N ARG A 108 5.58 -0.51 -24.35
CA ARG A 108 4.87 0.33 -23.37
C ARG A 108 5.33 0.04 -21.95
N LEU A 109 5.51 -1.24 -21.60
CA LEU A 109 6.01 -1.63 -20.29
C LEU A 109 7.44 -1.14 -20.06
N GLN A 110 8.30 -1.24 -21.08
CA GLN A 110 9.69 -0.75 -21.01
C GLN A 110 9.81 0.78 -20.92
N LYS A 111 8.82 1.53 -21.43
CA LYS A 111 8.80 3.00 -21.36
C LYS A 111 8.09 3.55 -20.12
N GLY A 112 7.11 2.80 -19.59
CA GLY A 112 6.26 3.24 -18.48
C GLY A 112 6.71 2.79 -17.10
N LEU A 113 7.62 1.80 -17.01
CA LEU A 113 8.25 1.44 -15.75
C LEU A 113 9.50 2.31 -15.56
N PRO A 114 9.67 3.00 -14.41
CA PRO A 114 10.97 3.55 -14.04
C PRO A 114 12.02 2.42 -14.10
N PRO A 115 13.27 2.70 -14.51
CA PRO A 115 14.33 1.70 -14.47
C PRO A 115 14.32 1.06 -13.08
N LYS A 116 14.23 -0.28 -13.04
CA LYS A 116 14.07 -1.16 -11.87
C LYS A 116 14.10 -0.39 -10.53
N PRO A 117 13.03 -0.39 -9.71
CA PRO A 117 13.07 0.30 -8.44
C PRO A 117 14.00 -0.47 -7.49
N GLU A 118 15.31 -0.28 -7.66
CA GLU A 118 16.37 -0.90 -6.87
C GLU A 118 16.15 -0.61 -5.39
N ALA A 119 15.67 0.61 -5.08
CA ALA A 119 15.26 1.01 -3.75
C ALA A 119 14.05 0.21 -3.21
N ALA A 120 13.03 -0.07 -4.03
CA ALA A 120 11.86 -0.85 -3.58
C ALA A 120 12.15 -2.34 -3.47
N MET A 121 13.09 -2.86 -4.28
CA MET A 121 13.55 -4.24 -4.14
C MET A 121 14.47 -4.41 -2.93
N ALA A 122 15.32 -3.42 -2.65
CA ALA A 122 16.16 -3.40 -1.45
C ALA A 122 15.31 -3.38 -0.17
N SER A 123 14.27 -2.53 -0.10
CA SER A 123 13.39 -2.46 1.07
C SER A 123 12.59 -3.76 1.28
N VAL A 124 12.10 -4.40 0.21
CA VAL A 124 11.40 -5.70 0.33
C VAL A 124 12.35 -6.82 0.76
N GLN A 125 13.60 -6.80 0.31
CA GLN A 125 14.61 -7.78 0.75
C GLN A 125 15.00 -7.56 2.21
N GLU A 126 15.12 -6.31 2.65
CA GLU A 126 15.39 -5.93 4.05
C GLU A 126 14.23 -6.34 4.97
N ASP A 127 12.98 -6.10 4.54
CA ASP A 127 11.78 -6.53 5.28
C ASP A 127 11.70 -8.05 5.41
N ILE A 128 12.02 -8.80 4.35
CA ILE A 128 12.06 -10.28 4.38
C ILE A 128 13.21 -10.76 5.28
N ALA A 129 14.36 -10.09 5.26
CA ALA A 129 15.50 -10.41 6.11
C ALA A 129 15.20 -10.13 7.60
N ALA A 130 14.49 -9.04 7.91
CA ALA A 130 14.06 -8.69 9.27
C ALA A 130 13.04 -9.69 9.82
N VAL A 131 12.07 -10.11 9.00
CA VAL A 131 11.09 -11.14 9.38
C VAL A 131 11.75 -12.52 9.57
N LYS A 132 12.75 -12.85 8.74
CA LYS A 132 13.51 -14.11 8.86
C LYS A 132 14.53 -14.09 10.00
N GLY A 133 14.98 -12.91 10.44
CA GLY A 133 15.89 -12.72 11.57
C GLY A 133 15.22 -12.47 12.92
N GLY A 134 13.89 -12.40 12.96
CA GLY A 134 13.07 -11.95 14.10
C GLY A 134 12.97 -12.87 15.31
N ASP A 135 13.73 -13.97 15.38
CA ASP A 135 13.75 -14.87 16.55
C ASP A 135 15.04 -14.75 17.41
N ALA A 136 15.97 -13.86 17.05
CA ALA A 136 17.17 -13.64 17.85
C ALA A 136 16.99 -12.45 18.81
N LYS A 137 16.58 -12.80 20.04
CA LYS A 137 16.85 -12.06 21.30
C LYS A 137 15.74 -11.18 21.88
N THR A 138 14.62 -11.83 22.23
CA THR A 138 14.00 -11.57 23.54
C THR A 138 14.95 -12.03 24.66
N ALA A 139 15.73 -11.10 25.22
CA ALA A 139 16.28 -11.24 26.56
C ALA A 139 16.63 -9.85 27.11
N ARG A 140 15.67 -9.29 27.86
CA ARG A 140 15.96 -8.28 28.88
C ARG A 140 15.81 -8.97 30.24
N PRO A 141 16.90 -9.12 30.99
CA PRO A 141 16.91 -9.01 32.45
C PRO A 141 17.79 -7.80 32.82
N THR A 142 17.22 -6.71 33.34
CA THR A 142 17.14 -6.36 34.78
C THR A 142 18.50 -6.05 35.44
N ASP A 143 18.53 -4.86 36.05
CA ASP A 143 19.38 -4.36 37.14
C ASP A 143 20.88 -4.23 36.86
N GLU A 144 21.48 -3.04 36.93
CA GLU A 144 21.60 -2.21 38.15
C GLU A 144 22.31 -2.97 39.27
N ALA A 145 23.63 -3.14 39.14
CA ALA A 145 24.58 -3.16 40.25
C ALA A 145 26.01 -3.16 39.71
N ASP A 146 26.88 -2.46 40.44
CA ASP A 146 28.32 -2.69 40.58
C ASP A 146 29.30 -1.88 39.73
N THR A 147 29.80 -0.81 40.38
CA THR A 147 31.24 -0.56 40.59
C THR A 147 31.95 0.12 39.41
N GLU A 148 32.00 1.46 39.36
CA GLU A 148 32.98 2.27 40.12
C GLU A 148 34.29 1.53 40.42
N ASP A 149 35.18 1.44 39.43
CA ASP A 149 36.61 1.38 39.71
C ASP A 149 37.44 1.82 38.50
N GLY A 150 38.50 2.60 38.76
CA GLY A 150 39.64 2.66 37.84
C GLY A 150 39.93 3.99 37.14
N LEU A 151 39.97 5.09 37.89
CA LEU A 151 40.81 6.24 37.56
C LEU A 151 42.30 5.82 37.55
N THR A 152 42.91 5.55 36.39
CA THR A 152 44.37 5.62 36.18
C THR A 152 44.65 5.89 34.69
N ALA A 153 45.03 7.09 34.26
CA ALA A 153 46.36 7.69 34.37
C ALA A 153 47.36 7.21 33.29
N THR A 154 48.12 8.20 32.80
CA THR A 154 49.46 8.13 32.16
C THR A 154 49.57 7.84 30.66
N ALA A 155 49.70 8.94 29.91
CA ALA A 155 50.91 9.32 29.17
C ALA A 155 51.83 8.19 28.64
N ARG A 156 52.03 8.17 27.31
CA ARG A 156 53.36 7.92 26.73
C ARG A 156 53.52 8.55 25.35
N THR A 157 54.33 9.59 25.33
CA THR A 157 55.12 10.14 24.22
C THR A 157 56.02 9.10 23.55
N GLU A 158 56.13 9.14 22.22
CA GLU A 158 57.37 8.97 21.40
C GLU A 158 56.96 9.09 19.92
N LYS A 159 57.33 10.16 19.18
CA LYS A 159 58.65 10.47 18.59
C LYS A 159 59.22 9.32 17.77
N LYS A 160 59.49 9.61 16.48
CA LYS A 160 60.64 9.22 15.62
C LYS A 160 60.13 8.86 14.22
N VAL A 161 60.21 9.77 13.24
CA VAL A 161 61.40 10.17 12.45
C VAL A 161 61.80 9.11 11.42
N ASP A 162 61.98 9.62 10.20
CA ASP A 162 62.81 9.15 9.09
C ASP A 162 62.27 8.12 8.07
N ASP A 163 62.19 8.63 6.83
CA ASP A 163 62.95 8.16 5.66
C ASP A 163 62.44 6.91 4.92
N LYS A 164 61.64 7.13 3.86
CA LYS A 164 62.03 6.87 2.45
C LYS A 164 60.97 7.32 1.44
#